data_AF-A0A1R1A3N6-F1
#
_entry.id   AF-A0A1R1A3N6-F1
#
_cell.length_a   1.000
_cell.length_b   1.000
_cell.length_c   1.000
_cell.angle_alpha   90.00
_cell.angle_beta   90.00
_cell.angle_gamma   90.00
#
_symmetry.space_group_name_H-M   'P 1'
#
loop_
_entity.id
_entity.type
_entity.pdbx_description
1 polymer ?
#
loop_
_entity_poly.entity_id
_entity_poly.type
_entity_poly.pdbx_seq_one_letter_code
_entity_poly.pdbx_strand_id
1 'polypeptide(L)'
;MKRKITVVLAAFAIILSVFSIWYLIPKQYSETINGVYYQLGTEGITEHINVHLDGKIQNHINGKRSFKGEIDFEGSKVPQIPKDRTKLELHYDGYNFTTISSGFRIIDDKGRIESNIFTYGLVYTDNKFSEFTIKVMNDDGQWSPSNGYMITAPAKDRQEAMKRSQGLIKKFEEESRK
;
A
#
# COMPACT_ATOMS: atom_id res chain seq x y z
N MET A 1 -33.23 16.44 39.19
CA MET A 1 -33.09 15.54 38.02
C MET A 1 -32.36 16.18 36.85
N LYS A 2 -32.79 17.35 36.33
CA LYS A 2 -32.18 18.00 35.16
C LYS A 2 -30.66 18.19 35.25
N ARG A 3 -30.15 18.69 36.39
CA ARG A 3 -28.69 18.87 36.62
C ARG A 3 -27.88 17.57 36.57
N LYS A 4 -28.43 16.45 37.05
CA LYS A 4 -27.77 15.14 36.98
C LYS A 4 -27.72 14.62 35.53
N ILE A 5 -28.81 14.80 34.78
CA ILE A 5 -28.90 14.45 33.36
C ILE A 5 -27.91 15.28 32.53
N THR A 6 -27.83 16.59 32.77
CA THR A 6 -26.86 17.48 32.10
C THR A 6 -25.42 17.06 32.34
N VAL A 7 -25.06 16.68 33.57
CA VAL A 7 -23.71 16.20 33.90
C VAL A 7 -23.39 14.88 33.18
N VAL A 8 -24.33 13.94 33.14
CA VAL A 8 -24.15 12.66 32.42
C VAL A 8 -23.98 12.89 30.91
N LEU A 9 -24.80 13.76 30.30
CA LEU A 9 -24.68 14.10 28.88
C LEU A 9 -23.36 14.79 28.56
N ALA A 10 -22.91 15.72 29.41
CA ALA A 10 -21.63 16.38 29.24
C ALA A 10 -20.46 15.38 29.35
N ALA A 11 -20.50 14.48 30.34
CA ALA A 11 -19.48 13.43 30.48
C ALA A 11 -19.45 12.50 29.25
N PHE A 12 -20.62 12.09 28.75
CA PHE A 12 -20.71 11.26 27.55
C PHE A 12 -20.17 11.97 26.30
N ALA A 13 -20.48 13.27 26.14
CA ALA A 13 -19.94 14.07 25.04
C ALA A 13 -18.41 14.15 25.09
N ILE A 14 -17.83 14.37 26.28
CA ILE A 14 -16.37 14.40 26.46
C ILE A 14 -15.75 13.05 26.08
N ILE A 15 -16.33 11.93 26.53
CA ILE A 15 -15.85 10.59 26.19
C ILE A 15 -15.87 10.35 24.68
N LEU A 16 -16.98 10.72 24.02
CA LEU A 16 -17.10 10.62 22.56
C LEU A 16 -16.06 11.48 21.83
N SER A 17 -15.81 12.70 22.30
CA SER A 17 -14.81 13.59 21.70
C SER A 17 -13.41 13.02 21.83
N VAL A 18 -13.00 12.56 23.02
CA VAL A 18 -11.69 11.95 23.25
C VAL A 18 -11.52 10.70 22.40
N PHE A 19 -12.54 9.83 22.35
CA PHE A 19 -12.51 8.62 21.54
C PHE A 19 -12.39 8.92 20.04
N SER A 20 -13.13 9.91 19.55
CA SER A 20 -13.10 10.33 18.14
C SER A 20 -11.72 10.86 17.74
N ILE A 21 -11.13 11.72 18.57
CA ILE A 21 -9.78 12.26 18.35
C ILE A 21 -8.75 11.12 18.31
N TRP A 22 -8.79 10.21 19.28
CA TRP A 22 -7.86 9.08 19.35
C TRP A 22 -8.00 8.10 18.17
N TYR A 23 -9.21 7.93 17.64
CA TYR A 23 -9.48 7.02 16.52
C TYR A 23 -9.01 7.60 15.17
N LEU A 24 -9.18 8.91 14.96
CA LEU A 24 -8.94 9.59 13.67
C LEU A 24 -7.51 10.14 13.48
N ILE A 25 -6.73 10.28 14.56
CA ILE A 25 -5.33 10.73 14.45
C ILE A 25 -4.48 9.63 13.78
N PRO A 26 -3.67 9.97 12.76
CA PRO A 26 -2.71 9.04 12.16
C PRO A 26 -1.72 8.49 13.20
N LYS A 27 -1.52 7.18 13.20
CA LYS A 27 -0.61 6.48 14.13
C LYS A 27 0.59 5.95 13.35
N GLN A 28 1.77 5.96 13.99
CA GLN A 28 2.95 5.33 13.41
C GLN A 28 2.66 3.85 13.18
N TYR A 29 3.07 3.37 12.01
CA TYR A 29 2.91 1.99 11.57
C TYR A 29 4.24 1.57 10.98
N SER A 30 4.93 0.68 11.69
CA SER A 30 6.18 0.08 11.24
C SER A 30 6.04 -1.43 11.41
N GLU A 31 5.89 -2.14 10.30
CA GLU A 31 5.59 -3.56 10.28
C GLU A 31 6.42 -4.26 9.20
N THR A 32 6.78 -5.51 9.48
CA THR A 32 7.41 -6.41 8.51
C THR A 32 6.47 -7.57 8.27
N ILE A 33 6.08 -7.77 7.01
CA ILE A 33 5.13 -8.82 6.64
C ILE A 33 5.76 -9.76 5.62
N ASN A 34 5.51 -11.06 5.81
CA ASN A 34 5.96 -12.08 4.87
C ASN A 34 5.11 -12.03 3.60
N GLY A 35 5.76 -11.94 2.45
CA GLY A 35 5.13 -11.95 1.14
C GLY A 35 5.74 -12.99 0.22
N VAL A 36 5.17 -13.04 -0.99
CA VAL A 36 5.69 -13.86 -2.08
C VAL A 36 5.88 -12.97 -3.30
N TYR A 37 7.09 -12.97 -3.85
CA TYR A 37 7.40 -12.46 -5.17
C TYR A 37 7.27 -13.61 -6.17
N TYR A 38 6.48 -13.41 -7.23
CA TYR A 38 6.25 -14.47 -8.22
C TYR A 38 5.96 -13.91 -9.61
N GLN A 39 6.21 -14.74 -10.61
CA GLN A 39 5.83 -14.44 -11.99
C GLN A 39 4.55 -15.18 -12.38
N LEU A 40 3.67 -14.55 -13.15
CA LEU A 40 2.53 -15.21 -13.78
C LEU A 40 2.97 -16.24 -14.84
N GLY A 41 2.11 -17.20 -15.17
CA GLY A 41 2.39 -18.29 -16.11
C GLY A 41 2.66 -19.65 -15.43
N THR A 42 3.11 -20.63 -16.20
CA THR A 42 3.27 -22.03 -15.74
C THR A 42 4.62 -22.31 -15.09
N GLU A 43 5.70 -21.67 -15.53
CA GLU A 43 7.07 -21.88 -15.03
C GLU A 43 7.71 -20.53 -14.64
N GLY A 44 7.12 -19.88 -13.64
CA GLY A 44 7.54 -18.57 -13.18
C GLY A 44 8.52 -18.62 -12.01
N ILE A 45 9.30 -17.55 -11.85
CA ILE A 45 10.05 -17.30 -10.62
C ILE A 45 9.09 -17.30 -9.42
N THR A 46 9.54 -17.83 -8.28
CA THR A 46 8.87 -17.72 -6.98
C THR A 46 9.94 -17.53 -5.90
N GLU A 47 9.69 -16.61 -5.00
CA GLU A 47 10.57 -16.29 -3.87
C GLU A 47 9.74 -15.80 -2.67
N HIS A 48 10.09 -16.26 -1.47
CA HIS A 48 9.59 -15.66 -0.23
C HIS A 48 10.36 -14.39 0.08
N ILE A 49 9.65 -13.33 0.41
CA ILE A 49 10.23 -12.02 0.65
C ILE A 49 9.70 -11.43 1.96
N ASN A 50 10.44 -10.50 2.55
CA ASN A 50 9.90 -9.63 3.58
C ASN A 50 9.53 -8.29 2.96
N VAL A 51 8.38 -7.75 3.35
CA VAL A 51 7.96 -6.41 2.98
C VAL A 51 7.97 -5.54 4.23
N HIS A 52 8.79 -4.50 4.22
CA HIS A 52 8.85 -3.52 5.29
C HIS A 52 7.98 -2.33 4.94
N LEU A 53 7.10 -1.95 5.86
CA LEU A 53 6.25 -0.78 5.76
C LEU A 53 6.63 0.14 6.90
N ASP A 54 7.03 1.37 6.62
CA ASP A 54 7.27 2.39 7.65
C ASP A 54 6.56 3.68 7.29
N GLY A 55 5.60 4.08 8.11
CA GLY A 55 4.78 5.25 7.83
C GLY A 55 3.70 5.50 8.86
N LYS A 56 2.60 6.07 8.40
CA LYS A 56 1.44 6.38 9.23
C LYS A 56 0.19 5.73 8.66
N ILE A 57 -0.56 5.06 9.52
CA ILE A 57 -1.89 4.54 9.22
C ILE A 57 -2.94 5.44 9.87
N GLN A 58 -4.01 5.74 9.15
CA GLN A 58 -5.11 6.57 9.64
C GLN A 58 -6.44 5.86 9.42
N ASN A 59 -7.29 5.85 10.44
CA ASN A 59 -8.66 5.35 10.29
C ASN A 59 -9.59 6.49 9.85
N HIS A 60 -10.55 6.15 8.99
CA HIS A 60 -11.59 7.04 8.53
C HIS A 60 -12.94 6.72 9.18
N ILE A 61 -13.83 7.70 9.22
CA ILE A 61 -15.18 7.55 9.81
C ILE A 61 -16.01 6.48 9.08
N ASN A 62 -15.77 6.30 7.77
CA ASN A 62 -16.42 5.27 6.95
C ASN A 62 -15.83 3.85 7.16
N GLY A 63 -14.95 3.67 8.14
CA GLY A 63 -14.31 2.38 8.45
C GLY A 63 -13.16 1.99 7.52
N LYS A 64 -12.81 2.82 6.53
CA LYS A 64 -11.63 2.64 5.69
C LYS A 64 -10.36 3.04 6.44
N ARG A 65 -9.20 2.61 5.94
CA ARG A 65 -7.89 3.10 6.38
C ARG A 65 -7.15 3.78 5.24
N SER A 66 -6.20 4.64 5.57
CA SER A 66 -5.17 5.13 4.65
C SER A 66 -3.80 4.85 5.22
N PHE A 67 -2.81 4.70 4.33
CA PHE A 67 -1.41 4.53 4.67
C PHE A 67 -0.57 5.54 3.87
N LYS A 68 0.38 6.18 4.54
CA LYS A 68 1.37 7.03 3.91
C LYS A 68 2.74 6.72 4.50
N GLY A 69 3.66 6.27 3.67
CA GLY A 69 5.00 5.93 4.14
C GLY A 69 5.88 5.32 3.07
N GLU A 70 7.00 4.81 3.54
CA GLU A 70 8.00 4.09 2.77
C GLU A 70 7.64 2.59 2.72
N ILE A 71 8.00 1.95 1.62
CA ILE A 71 7.92 0.50 1.43
C ILE A 71 9.26 -0.02 0.92
N ASP A 72 9.70 -1.13 1.48
CA ASP A 72 10.94 -1.81 1.06
C ASP A 72 10.74 -3.32 0.96
N PHE A 73 11.55 -3.98 0.14
CA PHE A 73 11.43 -5.40 -0.16
C PHE A 73 12.76 -6.12 0.03
N GLU A 74 12.79 -7.09 0.94
CA GLU A 74 13.92 -8.01 1.09
C GLU A 74 13.67 -9.28 0.27
N GLY A 75 14.39 -9.42 -0.84
CA GLY A 75 14.38 -10.61 -1.69
C GLY A 75 15.51 -10.56 -2.72
N SER A 76 16.08 -11.70 -3.05
CA SER A 76 17.23 -11.80 -3.97
C SER A 76 16.85 -11.60 -5.43
N LYS A 77 15.60 -11.89 -5.81
CA LYS A 77 15.09 -11.76 -7.18
C LYS A 77 14.15 -10.58 -7.36
N VAL A 78 13.78 -9.89 -6.29
CA VAL A 78 12.95 -8.69 -6.37
C VAL A 78 13.72 -7.58 -7.09
N PRO A 79 13.12 -6.90 -8.09
CA PRO A 79 13.77 -5.80 -8.79
C PRO A 79 14.23 -4.71 -7.82
N GLN A 80 15.52 -4.41 -7.88
CA GLN A 80 16.13 -3.38 -7.03
C GLN A 80 15.82 -1.99 -7.55
N ILE A 81 15.65 -1.04 -6.64
CA ILE A 81 15.47 0.36 -6.98
C ILE A 81 16.81 0.88 -7.54
N PRO A 82 16.83 1.61 -8.67
CA PRO A 82 18.04 2.22 -9.19
C PRO A 82 18.72 3.13 -8.15
N LYS A 83 20.06 3.11 -8.06
CA LYS A 83 20.84 3.78 -7.01
C LYS A 83 20.67 5.30 -6.95
N ASP A 84 20.26 5.92 -8.06
CA ASP A 84 20.02 7.35 -8.20
C ASP A 84 18.61 7.77 -7.77
N ARG A 85 17.78 6.83 -7.32
CA ARG A 85 16.42 7.08 -6.85
C ARG A 85 16.38 7.21 -5.32
N THR A 86 15.35 7.89 -4.84
CA THR A 86 15.02 7.91 -3.41
C THR A 86 14.32 6.61 -3.02
N LYS A 87 13.89 6.50 -1.76
CA LYS A 87 13.11 5.35 -1.29
C LYS A 87 11.77 5.26 -2.02
N LEU A 88 11.18 4.06 -2.04
CA LEU A 88 9.83 3.87 -2.58
C LEU A 88 8.79 4.38 -1.58
N GLU A 89 7.89 5.22 -2.06
CA GLU A 89 6.75 5.75 -1.31
C GLU A 89 5.46 5.06 -1.75
N LEU A 90 4.61 4.76 -0.77
CA LEU A 90 3.28 4.20 -0.96
C LEU A 90 2.25 5.11 -0.28
N HIS A 91 1.36 5.68 -1.10
CA HIS A 91 0.28 6.56 -0.68
C HIS A 91 -1.07 5.90 -0.97
N TYR A 92 -1.63 5.21 0.02
CA TYR A 92 -2.95 4.59 -0.05
C TYR A 92 -3.95 5.45 0.72
N ASP A 93 -5.05 5.84 0.08
CA ASP A 93 -6.02 6.81 0.59
C ASP A 93 -7.35 6.18 1.05
N GLY A 94 -7.45 4.84 1.02
CA GLY A 94 -8.68 4.11 1.34
C GLY A 94 -9.47 3.62 0.12
N TYR A 95 -8.98 3.87 -1.09
CA TYR A 95 -9.47 3.20 -2.29
C TYR A 95 -8.57 2.03 -2.64
N ASN A 96 -9.17 0.91 -3.03
CA ASN A 96 -8.54 -0.40 -3.28
C ASN A 96 -7.47 -0.44 -4.40
N PHE A 97 -6.99 0.72 -4.85
CA PHE A 97 -5.94 0.88 -5.85
C PHE A 97 -5.05 2.08 -5.54
N THR A 98 -3.74 1.92 -5.71
CA THR A 98 -2.76 3.02 -5.68
C THR A 98 -1.48 2.62 -6.44
N THR A 99 -0.43 3.43 -6.36
CA THR A 99 0.88 3.19 -6.98
C THR A 99 2.00 3.28 -5.94
N ILE A 100 3.07 2.53 -6.18
CA ILE A 100 4.35 2.70 -5.48
C ILE A 100 5.28 3.44 -6.42
N SER A 101 5.89 4.52 -5.92
CA SER A 101 6.76 5.35 -6.73
C SER A 101 7.90 5.98 -5.95
N SER A 102 8.94 6.40 -6.64
CA SER A 102 10.03 7.20 -6.09
C SER A 102 10.20 8.49 -6.89
N GLY A 103 10.17 9.61 -6.20
CA GLY A 103 10.49 10.91 -6.79
C GLY A 103 12.00 11.10 -6.93
N PHE A 104 12.45 11.68 -8.05
CA PHE A 104 13.84 12.01 -8.27
C PHE A 104 13.98 13.27 -9.13
N ARG A 105 15.21 13.80 -9.21
CA ARG A 105 15.53 15.01 -9.97
C ARG A 105 16.46 14.65 -11.12
N ILE A 106 16.19 15.21 -12.28
CA ILE A 106 17.07 15.17 -13.45
C ILE A 106 17.64 16.58 -13.63
N ILE A 107 18.93 16.66 -13.91
CA ILE A 107 19.61 17.90 -14.27
C ILE A 107 19.90 17.81 -15.76
N ASP A 108 19.36 18.74 -16.55
CA ASP A 108 19.61 18.77 -17.99
C ASP A 108 20.97 19.41 -18.33
N ASP A 109 21.35 19.37 -19.60
CA ASP A 109 22.61 19.94 -20.10
C ASP A 109 22.74 21.46 -19.88
N LYS A 110 21.64 22.14 -19.55
CA LYS A 110 21.58 23.58 -19.25
C LYS A 110 21.56 23.86 -17.74
N GLY A 111 21.70 22.83 -16.90
CA GLY A 111 21.67 22.92 -15.45
C GLY A 111 20.26 23.11 -14.86
N ARG A 112 19.19 22.92 -15.65
CA ARG A 112 17.81 23.02 -15.16
C ARG A 112 17.45 21.75 -14.42
N ILE A 113 16.79 21.93 -13.27
CA ILE A 113 16.33 20.83 -12.42
C ILE A 113 14.88 20.51 -12.80
N GLU A 114 14.66 19.30 -13.30
CA GLU A 114 13.32 18.77 -13.59
C GLU A 114 12.98 17.64 -12.61
N SER A 115 11.74 17.64 -12.12
CA SER A 115 11.25 16.56 -11.26
C SER A 115 10.74 15.42 -12.14
N ASN A 116 11.08 14.19 -11.78
CA ASN A 116 10.58 13.00 -12.45
C ASN A 116 10.18 11.94 -11.42
N ILE A 117 9.39 10.95 -11.83
CA ILE A 117 8.81 9.91 -10.98
C ILE A 117 9.15 8.56 -11.59
N PHE A 118 9.72 7.68 -10.77
CA PHE A 118 9.89 6.28 -11.08
C PHE A 118 8.73 5.50 -10.48
N THR A 119 7.93 4.83 -11.31
CA THR A 119 6.81 3.99 -10.86
C THR A 119 7.27 2.55 -10.74
N TYR A 120 7.31 2.03 -9.51
CA TYR A 120 7.71 0.65 -9.24
C TYR A 120 6.58 -0.34 -9.54
N GLY A 121 5.34 0.03 -9.22
CA GLY A 121 4.22 -0.90 -9.40
C GLY A 121 2.84 -0.33 -9.08
N LEU A 122 1.82 -1.05 -9.53
CA LEU A 122 0.41 -0.78 -9.20
C LEU A 122 -0.01 -1.67 -8.05
N VAL A 123 -0.60 -1.08 -7.03
CA VAL A 123 -1.03 -1.76 -5.81
C VAL A 123 -2.53 -1.92 -5.82
N TYR A 124 -3.00 -3.13 -5.57
CA TYR A 124 -4.40 -3.43 -5.24
C TYR A 124 -4.45 -3.90 -3.80
N THR A 125 -5.40 -3.40 -3.02
CA THR A 125 -5.47 -3.66 -1.58
C THR A 125 -6.92 -3.69 -1.12
N ASP A 126 -7.17 -4.27 0.06
CA ASP A 126 -8.47 -4.14 0.70
C ASP A 126 -8.70 -2.72 1.26
N ASN A 127 -9.87 -2.47 1.85
CA ASN A 127 -10.23 -1.17 2.44
C ASN A 127 -9.59 -0.92 3.83
N LYS A 128 -8.89 -1.92 4.38
CA LYS A 128 -8.29 -1.89 5.72
C LYS A 128 -6.76 -1.90 5.67
N PHE A 129 -6.18 -1.89 4.47
CA PHE A 129 -4.75 -2.05 4.23
C PHE A 129 -4.18 -3.28 4.95
N SER A 130 -4.92 -4.39 4.93
CA SER A 130 -4.54 -5.62 5.64
C SER A 130 -3.86 -6.65 4.73
N GLU A 131 -4.09 -6.56 3.43
CA GLU A 131 -3.46 -7.35 2.40
C GLU A 131 -3.38 -6.55 1.10
N PHE A 132 -2.32 -6.77 0.32
CA PHE A 132 -2.14 -6.13 -0.96
C PHE A 132 -1.45 -7.04 -1.97
N THR A 133 -1.65 -6.72 -3.24
CA THR A 133 -0.88 -7.26 -4.36
C THR A 133 -0.34 -6.12 -5.20
N ILE A 134 0.88 -6.28 -5.69
CA ILE A 134 1.57 -5.32 -6.54
C ILE A 134 1.80 -5.95 -7.90
N LYS A 135 1.39 -5.26 -8.97
CA LYS A 135 1.89 -5.50 -10.33
C LYS A 135 3.21 -4.77 -10.49
N VAL A 136 4.32 -5.50 -10.54
CA VAL A 136 5.67 -4.93 -10.59
C VAL A 136 5.98 -4.51 -12.03
N MET A 137 6.23 -3.23 -12.24
CA MET A 137 6.53 -2.68 -13.57
C MET A 137 7.91 -3.14 -14.04
N ASN A 138 8.05 -3.38 -15.34
CA ASN A 138 9.36 -3.55 -15.97
C ASN A 138 10.03 -2.18 -16.19
N ASP A 139 11.26 -2.19 -16.73
CA ASP A 139 12.05 -0.98 -16.97
C ASP A 139 11.37 0.00 -17.95
N ASP A 140 10.48 -0.51 -18.82
CA ASP A 140 9.68 0.29 -19.76
C ASP A 140 8.39 0.87 -19.11
N GLY A 141 8.18 0.64 -17.82
CA GLY A 141 6.98 1.07 -17.10
C GLY A 141 5.73 0.27 -17.50
N GLN A 142 5.90 -0.94 -18.01
CA GLN A 142 4.84 -1.83 -18.47
C GLN A 142 4.70 -3.06 -17.58
N TRP A 143 3.50 -3.65 -17.58
CA TRP A 143 3.23 -4.92 -16.93
C TRP A 143 2.38 -5.82 -17.83
N SER A 144 2.70 -7.12 -17.86
CA SER A 144 2.03 -8.09 -18.74
C SER A 144 1.08 -9.01 -17.95
N PRO A 145 -0.16 -9.24 -18.44
CA PRO A 145 -1.10 -10.16 -17.80
C PRO A 145 -0.74 -11.63 -17.92
N SER A 146 0.12 -12.03 -18.88
CA SER A 146 0.47 -13.43 -19.12
C SER A 146 1.71 -13.89 -18.35
N ASN A 147 2.69 -13.00 -18.19
CA ASN A 147 4.01 -13.30 -17.61
C ASN A 147 4.56 -12.18 -16.70
N GLY A 148 3.70 -11.26 -16.26
CA GLY A 148 4.09 -10.16 -15.40
C GLY A 148 4.52 -10.61 -14.01
N TYR A 149 5.39 -9.81 -13.40
CA TYR A 149 5.85 -10.02 -12.03
C TYR A 149 4.87 -9.42 -11.04
N MET A 150 4.73 -10.12 -9.91
CA MET A 150 3.77 -9.83 -8.87
C MET A 150 4.43 -9.94 -7.51
N ILE A 151 3.98 -9.10 -6.57
CA ILE A 151 4.22 -9.27 -5.15
C ILE A 151 2.86 -9.40 -4.48
N THR A 152 2.70 -10.32 -3.53
CA THR A 152 1.50 -10.36 -2.68
C THR A 152 1.91 -10.56 -1.24
N ALA A 153 1.31 -9.77 -0.35
CA ALA A 153 1.53 -9.86 1.08
C ALA A 153 0.24 -9.57 1.86
N PRO A 154 -0.02 -10.29 2.98
CA PRO A 154 0.73 -11.47 3.42
C PRO A 154 0.42 -12.70 2.54
N ALA A 155 1.40 -13.56 2.32
CA ALA A 155 1.20 -14.84 1.63
C ALA A 155 2.27 -15.88 2.02
N LYS A 156 1.87 -17.14 2.18
CA LYS A 156 2.80 -18.22 2.56
C LYS A 156 3.41 -18.97 1.38
N ASP A 157 2.79 -18.92 0.22
CA ASP A 157 3.19 -19.63 -1.00
C ASP A 157 2.57 -18.97 -2.25
N ARG A 158 3.04 -19.38 -3.42
CA ARG A 158 2.59 -18.84 -4.72
C ARG A 158 1.09 -19.04 -4.95
N GLN A 159 0.52 -20.18 -4.54
CA GLN A 159 -0.89 -20.47 -4.78
C GLN A 159 -1.79 -19.55 -3.95
N GLU A 160 -1.43 -19.34 -2.68
CA GLU A 160 -2.10 -18.38 -1.80
C GLU A 160 -1.96 -16.95 -2.35
N ALA A 161 -0.75 -16.55 -2.74
CA ALA A 161 -0.46 -15.24 -3.32
C ALA A 161 -1.33 -14.97 -4.55
N MET A 162 -1.37 -15.91 -5.50
CA MET A 162 -2.19 -15.80 -6.70
C MET A 162 -3.68 -15.69 -6.38
N LYS A 163 -4.19 -16.51 -5.46
CA LYS A 163 -5.60 -16.50 -5.06
C LYS A 163 -5.99 -15.15 -4.43
N ARG A 164 -5.16 -14.62 -3.54
CA ARG A 164 -5.37 -13.30 -2.92
C ARG A 164 -5.32 -12.18 -3.95
N SER A 165 -4.30 -12.19 -4.80
CA SER A 165 -4.13 -11.21 -5.87
C SER A 165 -5.34 -11.13 -6.81
N GLN A 166 -5.83 -12.29 -7.26
CA GLN A 166 -7.06 -12.36 -8.08
C GLN A 166 -8.28 -11.79 -7.35
N GLY A 167 -8.44 -12.07 -6.06
CA GLY A 167 -9.53 -11.53 -5.25
C GLY A 167 -9.49 -10.01 -5.14
N LEU A 168 -8.30 -9.44 -4.88
CA LEU A 168 -8.09 -8.01 -4.76
C LEU A 168 -8.33 -7.27 -6.09
N ILE A 169 -7.80 -7.80 -7.19
CA ILE A 169 -7.98 -7.21 -8.53
C ILE A 169 -9.45 -7.27 -8.95
N LYS A 170 -10.11 -8.41 -8.77
CA LYS A 170 -11.54 -8.56 -9.09
C LYS A 170 -12.40 -7.58 -8.30
N LYS A 171 -12.12 -7.42 -7.00
CA LYS A 171 -12.84 -6.45 -6.16
C LYS A 171 -12.67 -5.02 -6.67
N PHE A 172 -11.47 -4.64 -7.08
CA PHE A 172 -11.22 -3.36 -7.73
C PHE A 172 -12.05 -3.17 -9.00
N GLU A 173 -12.04 -4.16 -9.90
CA GLU A 173 -12.79 -4.10 -11.16
C GLU A 173 -14.32 -4.02 -10.95
N GLU A 174 -14.83 -4.67 -9.91
CA GLU A 174 -16.26 -4.60 -9.54
C GLU A 174 -16.64 -3.23 -8.95
N GLU A 175 -15.78 -2.64 -8.14
CA GLU A 175 -16.00 -1.33 -7.55
C GLU A 175 -15.82 -0.20 -8.57
N SER A 176 -14.93 -0.34 -9.55
CA SER A 176 -14.68 0.66 -10.59
C SER A 176 -15.77 0.74 -11.66
N ARG A 177 -16.69 -0.23 -11.71
CA ARG A 177 -17.82 -0.26 -12.66
C ARG A 177 -19.11 0.35 -12.11
N LYS A 178 -19.13 0.72 -10.83
CA LYS A 178 -20.28 1.34 -10.15
C LYS A 178 -20.19 2.85 -10.22
#